data_AF-A0A7J4EWZ1-F1
#
_entry.id   AF-A0A7J4EWZ1-F1
#
_cell.length_a   1.000
_cell.length_b   1.000
_cell.length_c   1.000
_cell.angle_alpha   90.00
_cell.angle_beta   90.00
_cell.angle_gamma   90.00
#
_symmetry.space_group_name_H-M   'P 1'
#
loop_
_entity.id
_entity.type
_entity.pdbx_description
1 polymer ?
#
loop_
_entity_poly.entity_id
_entity_poly.type
_entity_poly.pdbx_seq_one_letter_code
_entity_poly.pdbx_strand_id
1 'polypeptide(L)' 'KVPNTKLRLFAKPLAKVGRRMGVALAYGESIEVARERARRCAHAVKIF' A
#
# COMPACT_ATOMS: atom_id res chain seq x y z
N LYS A 1 1.67 -1.77 11.94
CA LYS A 1 2.16 -2.79 10.98
C LYS A 1 0.97 -3.70 10.60
N VAL A 2 0.70 -3.90 9.31
CA VAL A 2 -0.38 -4.81 8.86
C VAL A 2 0.23 -6.18 8.53
N PRO A 3 -0.35 -7.31 8.97
CA PRO A 3 0.20 -8.63 8.68
C PRO A 3 -0.01 -9.02 7.21
N ASN A 4 0.86 -9.89 6.67
CA ASN A 4 0.78 -10.44 5.32
C ASN A 4 0.71 -9.38 4.20
N THR A 5 1.35 -8.22 4.42
CA THR A 5 1.41 -7.13 3.44
C THR A 5 2.84 -6.83 3.03
N LYS A 6 3.02 -6.39 1.78
CA LYS A 6 4.27 -5.86 1.25
C LYS A 6 4.02 -4.49 0.63
N LEU A 7 4.95 -3.56 0.82
CA LEU A 7 4.91 -2.25 0.18
C LEU A 7 5.96 -2.19 -0.93
N ARG A 8 5.58 -1.68 -2.09
CA ARG A 8 6.49 -1.41 -3.21
C ARG A 8 6.44 0.08 -3.51
N LEU A 9 7.56 0.77 -3.32
CA LEU A 9 7.72 2.17 -3.69
C LEU A 9 8.37 2.24 -5.07
N PHE A 10 7.92 3.18 -5.90
CA PHE A 10 8.37 3.29 -7.28
C PHE A 10 9.64 4.15 -7.45
N ALA A 11 10.21 4.65 -6.35
CA ALA A 11 11.43 5.47 -6.35
C ALA A 11 11.40 6.67 -7.32
N LYS A 12 10.21 7.25 -7.56
CA LYS A 12 10.08 8.45 -8.39
C LYS A 12 10.76 9.62 -7.68
N PRO A 13 11.57 10.44 -8.37
CA PRO A 13 12.38 11.48 -7.73
C PRO A 13 11.58 12.64 -7.14
N LEU A 14 10.33 12.83 -7.60
CA LEU A 14 9.46 13.92 -7.14
C LEU A 14 8.03 13.44 -6.90
N ALA A 15 7.53 13.66 -5.69
CA ALA A 15 6.12 13.49 -5.36
C ALA A 15 5.31 14.71 -5.81
N LYS A 16 4.10 14.48 -6.33
CA LYS A 16 3.13 15.52 -6.71
C LYS A 16 1.74 15.08 -6.25
N VAL A 17 0.85 16.03 -5.98
CA VAL A 17 -0.55 15.73 -5.62
C VAL A 17 -1.17 14.82 -6.68
N GLY A 18 -1.80 13.73 -6.25
CA GLY A 18 -2.42 12.72 -7.12
C GLY A 18 -1.44 11.76 -7.82
N ARG A 19 -0.12 11.97 -7.75
CA ARG A 19 0.86 11.08 -8.39
C ARG A 19 1.02 9.79 -7.57
N ARG A 20 0.75 8.64 -8.19
CA ARG A 20 0.95 7.34 -7.54
C ARG A 20 2.45 7.09 -7.28
N MET A 21 2.83 6.95 -6.01
CA MET A 21 4.22 6.77 -5.57
C MET A 21 4.57 5.33 -5.20
N GLY A 22 3.57 4.48 -5.01
CA GLY A 22 3.77 3.08 -4.67
C GLY A 22 2.47 2.28 -4.68
N VAL A 23 2.55 1.03 -4.22
CA VAL A 23 1.43 0.11 -4.09
C VAL A 23 1.60 -0.79 -2.86
N ALA A 24 0.51 -1.04 -2.15
CA ALA A 24 0.43 -2.03 -1.09
C ALA A 24 -0.15 -3.34 -1.65
N LEU A 25 0.56 -4.44 -1.41
CA LEU A 25 0.16 -5.79 -1.75
C LEU A 25 -0.19 -6.54 -0.48
N ALA A 26 -1.17 -7.43 -0.53
CA ALA A 26 -1.58 -8.22 0.61
C ALA A 26 -2.02 -9.63 0.21
N TYR A 27 -1.83 -10.56 1.14
CA TYR A 27 -2.37 -11.91 1.06
C TYR A 27 -3.43 -12.11 2.16
N GLY A 28 -4.44 -12.90 1.84
CA GLY A 28 -5.55 -13.22 2.72
C GLY A 28 -6.14 -14.57 2.35
N GLU A 29 -6.85 -15.16 3.31
CA GLU A 29 -7.56 -16.44 3.11
C GLU A 29 -8.78 -16.26 2.19
N SER A 30 -9.28 -15.04 2.08
CA SER A 30 -10.26 -14.63 1.09
C SER A 30 -9.84 -13.33 0.40
N ILE A 31 -10.49 -13.03 -0.72
CA ILE A 31 -10.27 -11.79 -1.48
C ILE A 31 -10.59 -10.57 -0.63
N GLU A 32 -11.65 -10.64 0.18
CA GLU A 32 -12.11 -9.57 1.07
C GLU A 32 -11.05 -9.24 2.12
N VAL A 33 -10.51 -10.27 2.77
CA VAL A 33 -9.44 -10.13 3.76
C VAL A 33 -8.17 -9.54 3.13
N ALA A 34 -7.79 -10.02 1.94
CA ALA A 34 -6.64 -9.49 1.21
C ALA A 34 -6.85 -8.00 0.85
N ARG A 35 -8.03 -7.64 0.34
CA ARG A 35 -8.37 -6.25 -0.02
C ARG A 35 -8.37 -5.34 1.20
N GLU A 36 -8.92 -5.78 2.33
CA GLU A 36 -8.92 -4.98 3.56
C GLU A 36 -7.50 -4.73 4.07
N ARG A 37 -6.67 -5.78 4.11
CA ARG A 37 -5.26 -5.66 4.53
C ARG A 37 -4.48 -4.72 3.60
N ALA A 38 -4.65 -4.85 2.28
CA ALA A 38 -4.00 -3.98 1.31
C ALA A 38 -4.41 -2.51 1.51
N ARG A 39 -5.71 -2.26 1.71
CA ARG A 39 -6.24 -0.92 1.94
C ARG A 39 -5.70 -0.33 3.24
N ARG A 40 -5.76 -1.06 4.36
CA ARG A 40 -5.20 -0.64 5.66
C ARG A 40 -3.70 -0.34 5.56
N CYS A 41 -2.94 -1.16 4.83
CA CYS A 41 -1.51 -0.94 4.61
C CYS A 41 -1.24 0.34 3.81
N ALA A 42 -1.97 0.57 2.72
CA ALA A 42 -1.82 1.78 1.91
C ALA A 42 -2.14 3.05 2.71
N HIS A 43 -3.19 3.06 3.54
CA HIS A 43 -3.55 4.22 4.36
C HIS A 43 -2.59 4.50 5.52
N ALA A 44 -1.82 3.51 5.96
CA ALA A 44 -0.81 3.70 7.00
C ALA A 44 0.45 4.44 6.49
N VAL A 45 0.64 4.55 5.16
CA VAL A 45 1.79 5.23 4.55
C VAL A 45 1.51 6.73 4.46
N LYS A 46 2.40 7.54 5.03
CA LYS A 46 2.40 9.00 4.90
C LYS A 46 3.54 9.42 3.98
N ILE A 47 3.26 10.34 3.06
CA ILE A 47 4.23 10.99 2.20
C ILE A 47 4.24 12.46 2.61
N PHE A 48 5.42 12.98 2.95
CA PHE A 48 5.65 14.36 3.33
C PHE A 48 6.21 15.14 2.13
#